data_AF-A0A166EM41-F1
#
_entry.id   AF-A0A166EM41-F1
#
_cell.length_a   1.000
_cell.length_b   1.000
_cell.length_c   1.000
_cell.angle_alpha   90.00
_cell.angle_beta   90.00
_cell.angle_gamma   90.00
#
_symmetry.space_group_name_H-M   'P 1'
#
loop_
_entity.id
_entity.type
_entity.pdbx_description
1 polymer ?
#
loop_
_entity_poly.entity_id
_entity_poly.type
_entity_poly.pdbx_seq_one_letter_code
_entity_poly.pdbx_strand_id
1 'polypeptide(L)'
;METLSEPNAAVPSKEDSGLQPCVDLDRLRLAVAFTALTRKPRRQSCSAFILDLQRVFPTSASREETASVANAWRARALELEDKLNDIQTLAESERTELTSLRLSNASTTDGPPSKPSKKAKPSTDPALTLEAPNLPCATWTPALRAMLVLVRSDVSSPPLHLIINKFGRAVESIHGIIAPLLAPASLNPPPALQPSDALGLLATTLPQLISATLSAVLHAHKSDGTRRVERDDSPYPAPTSIHRYPATFCLADAVDALLHPIQVYIVDPILSAISPLAHARSRRLLVSKNEASSLPTAPIPPAALLPALNTLLHALDGVINASKAGTKRMQVVQERIHALRECAALQATRELLRLLNHSSSQHNEGIRSPAARVARLARKEAIHALCTALTLFLAPSPQHSSHSVLHEQLRATLSQLALTHLSLEGREEEGKRKARLSEVEQDAMLSVLERAWTCGIRWDDGEGEMGSSKARVGSC
;
A
#
# COMPACT_ATOMS: atom_id res chain seq x y z
N MET A 1 -1.85 65.55 -54.68
CA MET A 1 -0.66 66.38 -54.38
C MET A 1 -0.63 66.61 -52.89
N GLU A 2 0.57 66.65 -52.33
CA GLU A 2 0.91 66.81 -50.89
C GLU A 2 0.96 65.52 -50.07
N THR A 3 2.09 64.85 -50.29
CA THR A 3 2.95 64.19 -49.31
C THR A 3 3.16 64.97 -48.02
N LEU A 4 3.36 64.27 -46.89
CA LEU A 4 4.31 64.52 -45.78
C LEU A 4 3.86 63.60 -44.60
N SER A 5 4.53 62.49 -44.31
CA SER A 5 5.82 62.35 -43.59
C SER A 5 5.66 62.21 -42.07
N GLU A 6 6.33 61.16 -41.55
CA GLU A 6 6.75 60.85 -40.16
C GLU A 6 5.81 60.07 -39.21
N PRO A 7 6.34 59.33 -38.21
CA PRO A 7 7.69 58.74 -38.08
C PRO A 7 7.71 57.24 -37.72
N ASN A 8 8.85 56.62 -38.04
CA ASN A 8 9.28 55.28 -37.62
C ASN A 8 9.20 55.11 -36.09
N ALA A 9 8.30 54.27 -35.61
CA ALA A 9 8.36 53.71 -34.27
C ALA A 9 9.41 52.59 -34.27
N ALA A 10 10.53 52.87 -33.61
CA ALA A 10 11.58 51.90 -33.31
C ALA A 10 10.99 50.68 -32.59
N VAL A 11 11.16 49.52 -33.20
CA VAL A 11 10.91 48.22 -32.58
C VAL A 11 12.04 47.97 -31.56
N PRO A 12 11.76 47.86 -30.25
CA PRO A 12 12.76 47.36 -29.32
C PRO A 12 12.92 45.86 -29.59
N SER A 13 14.06 45.50 -30.17
CA SER A 13 14.59 44.15 -30.17
C SER A 13 14.72 43.68 -28.73
N LYS A 14 13.68 43.03 -28.22
CA LYS A 14 13.73 42.28 -26.97
C LYS A 14 14.67 41.12 -27.22
N GLU A 15 15.90 41.26 -26.75
CA GLU A 15 16.84 40.16 -26.60
C GLU A 15 16.13 39.08 -25.79
N ASP A 16 15.78 38.02 -26.51
CA ASP A 16 15.30 36.75 -26.01
C ASP A 16 16.47 36.14 -25.23
N SER A 17 16.63 36.63 -23.99
CA SER A 17 17.52 36.06 -23.00
C SER A 17 16.89 34.73 -22.65
N GLY A 18 17.32 33.70 -23.39
CA GLY A 18 17.04 32.31 -23.12
C GLY A 18 17.45 31.99 -21.69
N LEU A 19 16.51 32.20 -20.77
CA LEU A 19 16.55 31.69 -19.41
C LEU A 19 16.35 30.20 -19.54
N GLN A 20 17.46 29.54 -19.83
CA GLN A 20 17.63 28.11 -19.66
C GLN A 20 17.10 27.75 -18.27
N PRO A 21 16.13 26.83 -18.12
CA PRO A 21 15.70 26.39 -16.81
C PRO A 21 16.94 25.84 -16.11
N CYS A 22 17.42 26.58 -15.12
CA CYS A 22 18.46 26.12 -14.21
C CYS A 22 17.80 25.01 -13.39
N VAL A 23 17.78 23.80 -13.96
CA VAL A 23 17.55 22.59 -13.19
C VAL A 23 18.55 22.68 -12.05
N ASP A 24 18.03 22.74 -10.82
CA ASP A 24 18.79 22.90 -9.60
C ASP A 24 19.82 21.77 -9.53
N LEU A 25 21.01 22.04 -10.07
CA LEU A 25 22.02 21.03 -10.40
C LEU A 25 22.43 20.27 -9.14
N ASP A 26 22.30 20.93 -8.00
CA ASP A 26 22.56 20.40 -6.67
C ASP A 26 21.49 19.40 -6.22
N ARG A 27 20.22 19.58 -6.59
CA ARG A 27 19.17 18.56 -6.38
C ARG A 27 19.40 17.33 -7.24
N LEU A 28 19.81 17.51 -8.51
CA LEU A 28 20.15 16.39 -9.38
C LEU A 28 21.36 15.62 -8.83
N ARG A 29 22.40 16.33 -8.37
CA ARG A 29 23.58 15.74 -7.71
C ARG A 29 23.21 14.99 -6.43
N LEU A 30 22.32 15.54 -5.61
CA LEU A 30 21.82 14.88 -4.40
C LEU A 30 21.03 13.61 -4.75
N ALA A 31 20.14 13.67 -5.73
CA ALA A 31 19.35 12.51 -6.16
C ALA A 31 20.25 11.38 -6.70
N VAL A 32 21.27 11.72 -7.49
CA VAL A 32 22.27 10.76 -8.01
C VAL A 32 23.11 10.18 -6.88
N ALA A 33 23.53 10.99 -5.91
CA ALA A 33 24.27 10.53 -4.74
C ALA A 33 23.45 9.56 -3.87
N PHE A 34 22.18 9.88 -3.61
CA PHE A 34 21.27 9.00 -2.86
C PHE A 34 21.04 7.68 -3.60
N THR A 35 20.75 7.71 -4.90
CA THR A 35 20.56 6.48 -5.68
C THR A 35 21.84 5.65 -5.75
N ALA A 36 23.01 6.27 -5.88
CA ALA A 36 24.28 5.54 -5.81
C ALA A 36 24.50 4.89 -4.44
N LEU A 37 24.25 5.60 -3.34
CA LEU A 37 24.41 5.07 -1.97
C LEU A 37 23.48 3.89 -1.69
N THR A 38 22.24 3.90 -2.19
CA THR A 38 21.32 2.75 -2.05
C THR A 38 21.80 1.49 -2.78
N ARG A 39 22.71 1.64 -3.75
CA ARG A 39 23.27 0.55 -4.57
C ARG A 39 24.68 0.13 -4.12
N LYS A 40 25.18 0.66 -2.99
CA LYS A 40 26.52 0.36 -2.47
C LYS A 40 26.69 -1.16 -2.20
N PRO A 41 27.73 -1.80 -2.75
CA PRO A 41 28.03 -3.21 -2.46
C PRO A 41 28.32 -3.42 -0.97
N ARG A 42 27.71 -4.45 -0.35
CA ARG A 42 27.81 -4.73 1.11
C ARG A 42 29.24 -4.91 1.63
N ARG A 43 30.19 -5.26 0.77
CA ARG A 43 31.60 -5.51 1.13
C ARG A 43 32.51 -4.31 0.93
N GLN A 44 32.02 -3.24 0.31
CA GLN A 44 32.82 -2.06 -0.01
C GLN A 44 32.64 -1.03 1.10
N SER A 45 33.74 -0.47 1.61
CA SER A 45 33.67 0.63 2.56
C SER A 45 33.05 1.87 1.90
N CYS A 46 32.48 2.77 2.70
CA CYS A 46 31.85 3.99 2.17
C CYS A 46 32.86 4.85 1.42
N SER A 47 34.07 4.97 1.98
CA SER A 47 35.19 5.69 1.38
C SER A 47 35.61 5.12 0.02
N ALA A 48 35.74 3.79 -0.10
CA ALA A 48 36.09 3.15 -1.36
C ALA A 48 35.00 3.34 -2.43
N PHE A 49 33.72 3.28 -2.03
CA PHE A 49 32.60 3.48 -2.94
C PHE A 49 32.50 4.93 -3.44
N ILE A 50 32.76 5.92 -2.56
CA ILE A 50 32.81 7.34 -2.93
C ILE A 50 33.96 7.60 -3.92
N LEU A 51 35.13 6.99 -3.70
CA LEU A 51 36.27 7.10 -4.64
C LEU A 51 35.93 6.50 -6.01
N ASP A 52 35.23 5.37 -6.05
CA ASP A 52 34.77 4.77 -7.30
C ASP A 52 33.75 5.67 -8.01
N LEU A 53 32.82 6.29 -7.28
CA LEU A 53 31.88 7.26 -7.85
C LEU A 53 32.61 8.49 -8.40
N GLN A 54 33.60 9.03 -7.68
CA GLN A 54 34.41 10.16 -8.16
C GLN A 54 35.22 9.79 -9.41
N ARG A 55 35.66 8.53 -9.52
CA ARG A 55 36.36 8.02 -10.70
C ARG A 55 35.44 7.91 -11.91
N VAL A 56 34.18 7.52 -11.71
CA VAL A 56 33.18 7.38 -12.78
C VAL A 56 32.55 8.72 -13.16
N PHE A 57 32.42 9.64 -12.20
CA PHE A 57 31.83 10.97 -12.37
C PHE A 57 32.83 12.06 -11.97
N PRO A 58 33.83 12.38 -12.83
CA PRO A 58 34.80 13.41 -12.53
C PRO A 58 34.14 14.79 -12.41
N THR A 59 34.20 15.39 -11.23
CA THR A 59 33.68 16.75 -10.98
C THR A 59 34.53 17.77 -11.71
N SER A 60 33.94 18.46 -12.68
CA SER A 60 34.60 19.45 -13.56
C SER A 60 34.85 20.81 -12.90
N ALA A 61 34.71 20.94 -11.58
CA ALA A 61 34.75 22.22 -10.87
C ALA A 61 36.13 22.54 -10.30
N SER A 62 36.49 23.83 -10.38
CA SER A 62 37.70 24.46 -9.84
C SER A 62 38.06 23.94 -8.44
N ARG A 63 39.28 23.40 -8.35
CA ARG A 63 39.80 22.51 -7.30
C ARG A 63 39.87 23.11 -5.89
N GLU A 64 39.80 24.43 -5.76
CA GLU A 64 40.10 25.13 -4.49
C GLU A 64 38.86 25.40 -3.62
N GLU A 65 37.71 25.73 -4.21
CA GLU A 65 36.49 26.02 -3.44
C GLU A 65 35.72 24.75 -3.04
N THR A 66 35.77 23.72 -3.90
CA THR A 66 35.10 22.44 -3.63
C THR A 66 35.76 21.63 -2.53
N ALA A 67 37.05 21.86 -2.24
CA ALA A 67 37.77 21.12 -1.20
C ALA A 67 37.25 21.46 0.21
N SER A 68 36.94 22.74 0.45
CA SER A 68 36.36 23.19 1.73
C SER A 68 34.97 22.59 1.97
N VAL A 69 34.10 22.67 0.95
CA VAL A 69 32.75 22.10 1.00
C VAL A 69 32.80 20.58 1.15
N ALA A 70 33.63 19.89 0.35
CA ALA A 70 33.79 18.43 0.44
C ALA A 70 34.30 17.98 1.82
N ASN A 71 35.19 18.74 2.46
CA ASN A 71 35.66 18.46 3.81
C ASN A 71 34.56 18.67 4.86
N ALA A 72 33.71 19.69 4.72
CA ALA A 72 32.55 19.90 5.60
C ALA A 72 31.53 18.76 5.50
N TRP A 73 31.24 18.29 4.28
CA TRP A 73 30.36 17.14 4.06
C TRP A 73 30.96 15.84 4.60
N ARG A 74 32.27 15.63 4.42
CA ARG A 74 32.98 14.47 4.98
C ARG A 74 32.92 14.47 6.50
N ALA A 75 33.16 15.62 7.14
CA ALA A 75 33.07 15.75 8.59
C ALA A 75 31.66 15.45 9.10
N ARG A 76 30.64 15.99 8.44
CA ARG A 76 29.23 15.72 8.79
C ARG A 76 28.83 14.26 8.57
N ALA A 77 29.32 13.62 7.51
CA ALA A 77 29.06 12.21 7.26
C ALA A 77 29.68 11.32 8.34
N LEU A 78 30.91 11.60 8.77
CA LEU A 78 31.57 10.90 9.87
C LEU A 78 30.80 11.10 11.19
N GLU A 79 30.35 12.33 11.49
CA GLU A 79 29.54 12.61 12.68
C GLU A 79 28.22 11.81 12.67
N LEU A 80 27.58 11.66 11.51
CA LEU A 80 26.37 10.85 11.37
C LEU A 80 26.65 9.35 11.48
N GLU A 81 27.79 8.87 10.99
CA GLU A 81 28.23 7.48 11.18
C GLU A 81 28.46 7.17 12.67
N ASP A 82 29.11 8.09 13.40
CA ASP A 82 29.30 7.97 14.84
C ASP A 82 27.96 7.95 15.60
N LYS A 83 27.04 8.87 15.29
CA LYS A 83 25.68 8.88 15.88
C LYS A 83 24.90 7.60 15.58
N LEU A 84 25.07 7.02 14.40
CA LEU A 84 24.40 5.77 14.02
C LEU A 84 24.97 4.60 14.84
N ASN A 85 26.30 4.54 15.00
CA ASN A 85 26.94 3.56 15.88
C ASN A 85 26.49 3.71 17.34
N ASP A 86 26.36 4.94 17.85
CA ASP A 86 25.85 5.19 19.21
C ASP A 86 24.40 4.67 19.38
N ILE A 87 23.52 4.96 18.42
CA ILE A 87 22.13 4.44 18.46
C ILE A 87 22.11 2.92 18.36
N GLN A 88 22.97 2.33 17.53
CA GLN A 88 23.05 0.89 17.37
C GLN A 88 23.55 0.20 18.65
N THR A 89 24.60 0.73 19.29
CA THR A 89 25.10 0.20 20.56
C THR A 89 24.06 0.31 21.67
N LEU A 90 23.29 1.40 21.72
CA LEU A 90 22.17 1.56 22.66
C LEU A 90 21.07 0.51 22.43
N ALA A 91 20.68 0.30 21.16
CA ALA A 91 19.67 -0.71 20.82
C ALA A 91 20.15 -2.14 21.15
N GLU A 92 21.44 -2.43 20.95
CA GLU A 92 22.04 -3.70 21.33
C GLU A 92 22.10 -3.88 22.86
N SER A 93 22.39 -2.82 23.62
CA SER A 93 22.35 -2.87 25.08
C SER A 93 20.93 -3.11 25.62
N GLU A 94 19.93 -2.40 25.09
CA GLU A 94 18.53 -2.63 25.48
C GLU A 94 18.06 -4.05 25.13
N ARG A 95 18.49 -4.58 23.98
CA ARG A 95 18.15 -5.94 23.56
C ARG A 95 18.80 -6.99 24.47
N THR A 96 20.04 -6.79 24.89
CA THR A 96 20.72 -7.70 25.83
C THR A 96 20.07 -7.64 27.21
N GLU A 97 19.64 -6.47 27.68
CA GLU A 97 18.89 -6.31 28.94
C GLU A 97 17.52 -6.99 28.90
N LEU A 98 16.75 -6.81 27.81
CA LEU A 98 15.46 -7.52 27.66
C LEU A 98 15.63 -9.04 27.60
N THR A 99 16.76 -9.51 27.04
CA THR A 99 17.05 -10.95 26.98
C THR A 99 17.43 -11.48 28.36
N SER A 100 18.19 -10.74 29.16
CA SER A 100 18.55 -11.14 30.53
C SER A 100 17.33 -11.17 31.45
N LEU A 101 16.41 -10.21 31.34
CA LEU A 101 15.13 -10.20 32.08
C LEU A 101 14.21 -11.37 31.73
N ARG A 102 14.22 -11.82 30.47
CA ARG A 102 13.46 -13.01 30.05
C ARG A 102 14.05 -14.30 30.61
N LEU A 103 15.38 -14.38 30.68
CA LEU A 103 16.07 -15.54 31.24
C LEU A 103 15.92 -15.61 32.76
N SER A 104 15.95 -14.48 33.47
CA SER A 104 15.73 -14.46 34.93
C SER A 104 14.29 -14.80 35.32
N ASN A 105 13.29 -14.35 34.54
CA ASN A 105 11.89 -14.68 34.77
C ASN A 105 11.54 -16.14 34.44
N ALA A 106 12.31 -16.81 33.57
CA ALA A 106 12.10 -18.22 33.25
C ALA A 106 12.54 -19.18 34.37
N SER A 107 13.39 -18.74 35.30
CA SER A 107 13.97 -19.58 36.36
C SER A 107 13.15 -19.66 37.66
N THR A 108 11.99 -19.02 37.77
CA THR A 108 11.17 -19.05 39.02
C THR A 108 10.01 -20.04 39.01
N THR A 109 9.95 -20.96 38.04
CA THR A 109 8.93 -22.02 38.02
C THR A 109 9.50 -23.34 38.55
N ASP A 110 9.83 -23.36 39.85
CA ASP A 110 10.21 -24.58 40.58
C ASP A 110 8.95 -25.42 40.86
N GLY A 111 8.57 -26.23 39.86
CA GLY A 111 7.61 -27.32 40.00
C GLY A 111 8.34 -28.63 40.35
N PRO A 112 7.81 -29.45 41.27
CA PRO A 112 8.51 -30.61 41.82
C PRO A 112 8.82 -31.72 40.79
N PRO A 113 9.87 -32.52 41.02
CA PRO A 113 10.49 -33.38 40.01
C PRO A 113 9.68 -34.66 39.75
N SER A 114 9.12 -34.80 38.55
CA SER A 114 8.58 -36.07 38.05
C SER A 114 9.59 -36.81 37.16
N LYS A 115 9.91 -38.02 37.62
CA LYS A 115 10.75 -39.13 37.12
C LYS A 115 11.06 -39.23 35.60
N PRO A 116 12.22 -39.82 35.24
CA PRO A 116 12.67 -39.98 33.86
C PRO A 116 12.13 -41.27 33.21
N SER A 117 11.43 -41.16 32.07
CA SER A 117 11.14 -42.29 31.18
C SER A 117 11.69 -42.07 29.78
N LYS A 118 12.70 -42.89 29.48
CA LYS A 118 13.25 -43.36 28.19
C LYS A 118 12.51 -42.97 26.89
N LYS A 119 13.29 -42.33 26.01
CA LYS A 119 13.67 -42.81 24.65
C LYS A 119 12.53 -43.11 23.65
N ALA A 120 12.19 -42.13 22.80
CA ALA A 120 11.79 -42.36 21.39
C ALA A 120 11.94 -41.09 20.52
N LYS A 121 12.71 -41.20 19.44
CA LYS A 121 12.60 -40.44 18.17
C LYS A 121 11.46 -41.10 17.34
N PRO A 122 10.81 -40.49 16.33
CA PRO A 122 11.26 -39.33 15.55
C PRO A 122 10.22 -38.22 15.29
N SER A 123 10.75 -37.00 15.10
CA SER A 123 10.30 -35.95 14.18
C SER A 123 8.93 -36.15 13.52
N THR A 124 7.88 -35.73 14.21
CA THR A 124 6.59 -35.39 13.58
C THR A 124 6.56 -33.88 13.53
N ASP A 125 6.53 -33.30 12.33
CA ASP A 125 6.39 -31.87 12.13
C ASP A 125 5.22 -31.34 12.96
N PRO A 126 5.36 -30.20 13.65
CA PRO A 126 4.27 -29.62 14.40
C PRO A 126 3.16 -29.27 13.41
N ALA A 127 2.12 -30.10 13.37
CA ALA A 127 0.87 -29.75 12.72
C ALA A 127 0.44 -28.40 13.33
N LEU A 128 0.41 -27.37 12.49
CA LEU A 128 -0.08 -26.04 12.84
C LEU A 128 -1.53 -26.18 13.27
N THR A 129 -1.75 -26.46 14.56
CA THR A 129 -3.07 -26.45 15.16
C THR A 129 -3.56 -25.01 15.09
N LEU A 130 -4.36 -24.70 14.07
CA LEU A 130 -5.03 -23.42 13.93
C LEU A 130 -6.00 -23.29 15.12
N GLU A 131 -5.54 -22.71 16.22
CA GLU A 131 -6.44 -22.30 17.29
C GLU A 131 -7.46 -21.32 16.69
N ALA A 132 -8.74 -21.69 16.80
CA ALA A 132 -9.81 -20.82 16.34
C ALA A 132 -9.71 -19.51 17.12
N PRO A 133 -9.79 -18.34 16.46
CA PRO A 133 -9.90 -17.09 17.21
C PRO A 133 -11.10 -17.21 18.16
N ASN A 134 -10.88 -16.93 19.45
CA ASN A 134 -11.88 -16.97 20.53
C ASN A 134 -12.92 -15.85 20.38
N LEU A 135 -13.50 -15.71 19.18
CA LEU A 135 -14.60 -14.82 18.90
C LEU A 135 -15.89 -15.51 19.38
N PRO A 136 -16.78 -14.80 20.09
CA PRO A 136 -18.04 -15.39 20.53
C PRO A 136 -18.81 -15.91 19.32
N CYS A 137 -19.18 -17.19 19.35
CA CYS A 137 -19.82 -17.90 18.22
C CYS A 137 -21.08 -17.18 17.68
N ALA A 138 -21.70 -16.31 18.51
CA ALA A 138 -22.84 -15.46 18.16
C ALA A 138 -22.58 -14.48 16.99
N THR A 139 -21.34 -14.06 16.75
CA THR A 139 -21.01 -13.10 15.67
C THR A 139 -20.82 -13.75 14.30
N TRP A 140 -20.81 -15.09 14.25
CA TRP A 140 -20.50 -15.82 13.04
C TRP A 140 -21.75 -16.04 12.20
N THR A 141 -21.77 -15.45 11.01
CA THR A 141 -22.84 -15.74 10.04
C THR A 141 -22.81 -17.21 9.59
N PRO A 142 -23.94 -17.79 9.19
CA PRO A 142 -23.98 -19.15 8.66
C PRO A 142 -23.00 -19.38 7.49
N ALA A 143 -22.80 -18.36 6.66
CA ALA A 143 -21.85 -18.42 5.55
C ALA A 143 -20.40 -18.56 6.03
N LEU A 144 -19.99 -17.79 7.04
CA LEU A 144 -18.65 -17.88 7.63
C LEU A 144 -18.40 -19.24 8.28
N ARG A 145 -19.37 -19.74 9.04
CA ARG A 145 -19.29 -21.08 9.65
C ARG A 145 -19.14 -22.16 8.57
N ALA A 146 -19.96 -22.11 7.52
CA ALA A 146 -19.90 -23.08 6.43
C ALA A 146 -18.52 -23.05 5.73
N MET A 147 -17.96 -21.86 5.48
CA MET A 147 -16.63 -21.73 4.88
C MET A 147 -15.53 -22.28 5.80
N LEU A 148 -15.60 -22.01 7.10
CA LEU A 148 -14.59 -22.49 8.05
C LEU A 148 -14.67 -24.00 8.26
N VAL A 149 -15.86 -24.59 8.20
CA VAL A 149 -16.02 -26.05 8.18
C VAL A 149 -15.44 -26.62 6.89
N LEU A 150 -15.70 -26.02 5.72
CA LEU A 150 -15.13 -26.46 4.45
C LEU A 150 -13.59 -26.36 4.41
N VAL A 151 -13.04 -25.33 5.03
CA VAL A 151 -11.58 -25.13 5.14
C VAL A 151 -10.94 -26.15 6.09
N ARG A 152 -11.66 -26.55 7.15
CA ARG A 152 -11.16 -27.48 8.18
C ARG A 152 -11.45 -28.94 7.87
N SER A 153 -12.31 -29.24 6.90
CA SER A 153 -12.64 -30.62 6.58
C SER A 153 -11.48 -31.26 5.82
N ASP A 154 -10.86 -32.27 6.44
CA ASP A 154 -9.86 -33.14 5.78
C ASP A 154 -10.49 -34.06 4.71
N VAL A 155 -11.81 -34.02 4.57
CA VAL A 155 -12.57 -34.83 3.62
C VAL A 155 -12.34 -34.30 2.19
N SER A 156 -12.25 -35.23 1.22
CA SER A 156 -12.07 -35.02 -0.22
C SER A 156 -12.34 -33.59 -0.71
N SER A 157 -11.34 -32.98 -1.36
CA SER A 157 -11.36 -31.58 -1.80
C SER A 157 -12.72 -31.19 -2.43
N PRO A 158 -13.49 -30.28 -1.82
CA PRO A 158 -14.79 -29.92 -2.35
C PRO A 158 -14.66 -29.29 -3.74
N PRO A 159 -15.71 -29.35 -4.58
CA PRO A 159 -15.67 -28.75 -5.91
C PRO A 159 -15.27 -27.27 -5.86
N LEU A 160 -14.32 -26.86 -6.71
CA LEU A 160 -13.72 -25.53 -6.68
C LEU A 160 -14.76 -24.38 -6.82
N HIS A 161 -15.80 -24.57 -7.63
CA HIS A 161 -16.89 -23.59 -7.77
C HIS A 161 -17.65 -23.36 -6.45
N LEU A 162 -17.81 -24.42 -5.64
CA LEU A 162 -18.46 -24.33 -4.34
C LEU A 162 -17.58 -23.57 -3.36
N ILE A 163 -16.27 -23.83 -3.35
CA ILE A 163 -15.30 -23.10 -2.53
C ILE A 163 -15.35 -21.61 -2.85
N ILE A 164 -15.25 -21.23 -4.13
CA ILE A 164 -15.27 -19.83 -4.57
C ILE A 164 -16.58 -19.14 -4.19
N ASN A 165 -17.73 -19.78 -4.44
CA ASN A 165 -19.03 -19.22 -4.09
C ASN A 165 -19.17 -19.01 -2.57
N LYS A 166 -18.81 -20.03 -1.77
CA LYS A 166 -18.88 -19.94 -0.31
C LYS A 166 -17.90 -18.91 0.24
N PHE A 167 -16.72 -18.77 -0.36
CA PHE A 167 -15.77 -17.70 -0.04
C PHE A 167 -16.36 -16.32 -0.31
N GLY A 168 -16.92 -16.08 -1.50
CA GLY A 168 -17.58 -14.81 -1.84
C GLY A 168 -18.67 -14.44 -0.84
N ARG A 169 -19.55 -15.38 -0.49
CA ARG A 169 -20.59 -15.19 0.55
C ARG A 169 -20.01 -14.91 1.93
N ALA A 170 -18.89 -15.54 2.29
CA ALA A 170 -18.22 -15.29 3.56
C ALA A 170 -17.64 -13.86 3.60
N VAL A 171 -17.03 -13.40 2.51
CA VAL A 171 -16.53 -12.02 2.39
C VAL A 171 -17.68 -11.01 2.43
N GLU A 172 -18.79 -11.25 1.72
CA GLU A 172 -20.01 -10.44 1.79
C GLU A 172 -20.54 -10.33 3.22
N SER A 173 -20.54 -11.44 3.97
CA SER A 173 -20.92 -11.45 5.38
C SER A 173 -19.99 -10.63 6.26
N ILE A 174 -18.67 -10.70 6.05
CA ILE A 174 -17.70 -9.85 6.77
C ILE A 174 -17.97 -8.39 6.45
N HIS A 175 -18.26 -8.07 5.18
CA HIS A 175 -18.64 -6.71 4.78
C HIS A 175 -19.92 -6.24 5.49
N GLY A 176 -20.97 -7.07 5.56
CA GLY A 176 -22.19 -6.72 6.31
C GLY A 176 -21.93 -6.40 7.78
N ILE A 177 -20.89 -6.98 8.37
CA ILE A 177 -20.45 -6.72 9.74
C ILE A 177 -19.67 -5.39 9.85
N ILE A 178 -18.78 -5.09 8.91
CA ILE A 178 -17.95 -3.88 8.95
C ILE A 178 -18.63 -2.64 8.36
N ALA A 179 -19.59 -2.79 7.45
CA ALA A 179 -20.23 -1.69 6.74
C ALA A 179 -20.89 -0.64 7.66
N PRO A 180 -21.61 -1.03 8.75
CA PRO A 180 -22.12 -0.06 9.72
C PRO A 180 -21.03 0.75 10.42
N LEU A 181 -19.83 0.19 10.55
CA LEU A 181 -18.68 0.84 11.17
C LEU A 181 -17.94 1.79 10.21
N LEU A 182 -18.05 1.54 8.91
CA LEU A 182 -17.51 2.40 7.85
C LEU A 182 -18.44 3.59 7.56
N ALA A 183 -19.71 3.52 7.95
CA ALA A 183 -20.66 4.61 7.78
C ALA A 183 -20.43 5.74 8.81
N PRO A 184 -20.26 7.01 8.39
CA PRO A 184 -19.94 8.13 9.29
C PRO A 184 -21.07 8.53 10.24
N ALA A 185 -22.29 8.03 10.01
CA ALA A 185 -23.50 8.46 10.71
C ALA A 185 -24.45 7.29 11.00
N SER A 186 -23.94 6.13 11.40
CA SER A 186 -24.81 5.06 11.92
C SER A 186 -25.44 5.53 13.23
N LEU A 187 -26.64 6.09 13.15
CA LEU A 187 -27.42 6.63 14.28
C LEU A 187 -27.75 5.55 15.31
N ASN A 188 -27.76 4.27 14.92
CA ASN A 188 -27.99 3.13 15.78
C ASN A 188 -27.03 2.00 15.40
N PRO A 189 -25.76 2.02 15.85
CA PRO A 189 -24.91 0.85 15.69
C PRO A 189 -25.59 -0.33 16.40
N PRO A 190 -25.65 -1.51 15.78
CA PRO A 190 -26.23 -2.68 16.43
C PRO A 190 -25.52 -2.89 17.77
N PRO A 191 -26.26 -3.00 18.90
CA PRO A 191 -25.70 -2.97 20.26
C PRO A 191 -24.74 -4.13 20.57
N ALA A 192 -24.59 -5.09 19.65
CA ALA A 192 -23.91 -6.36 19.89
C ALA A 192 -22.43 -6.40 19.47
N LEU A 193 -21.91 -5.44 18.69
CA LEU A 193 -20.56 -5.58 18.13
C LEU A 193 -19.66 -4.39 18.40
N GLN A 194 -18.60 -4.63 19.18
CA GLN A 194 -17.55 -3.64 19.39
C GLN A 194 -16.73 -3.47 18.09
N PRO A 195 -16.33 -2.25 17.74
CA PRO A 195 -15.46 -1.98 16.59
C PRO A 195 -14.18 -2.84 16.57
N SER A 196 -13.59 -3.08 17.74
CA SER A 196 -12.41 -3.94 17.91
C SER A 196 -12.64 -5.37 17.43
N ASP A 197 -13.83 -5.91 17.67
CA ASP A 197 -14.15 -7.30 17.36
C ASP A 197 -14.38 -7.46 15.86
N ALA A 198 -15.01 -6.48 15.23
CA ALA A 198 -15.19 -6.45 13.78
C ALA A 198 -13.86 -6.28 13.03
N LEU A 199 -12.99 -5.39 13.50
CA LEU A 199 -11.64 -5.24 12.94
C LEU A 199 -10.78 -6.47 13.23
N GLY A 200 -10.95 -7.11 14.39
CA GLY A 200 -10.33 -8.38 14.74
C GLY A 200 -10.77 -9.50 13.79
N LEU A 201 -12.05 -9.58 13.45
CA LEU A 201 -12.58 -10.52 12.45
C LEU A 201 -11.90 -10.30 11.10
N LEU A 202 -11.80 -9.04 10.66
CA LEU A 202 -11.14 -8.69 9.41
C LEU A 202 -9.64 -9.05 9.42
N ALA A 203 -8.94 -8.75 10.52
CA ALA A 203 -7.50 -8.97 10.65
C ALA A 203 -7.12 -10.44 10.90
N THR A 204 -8.04 -11.29 11.36
CA THR A 204 -7.72 -12.70 11.69
C THR A 204 -8.41 -13.68 10.76
N THR A 205 -9.73 -13.54 10.58
CA THR A 205 -10.54 -14.54 9.89
C THR A 205 -10.36 -14.44 8.39
N LEU A 206 -10.41 -13.23 7.82
CA LEU A 206 -10.25 -13.06 6.38
C LEU A 206 -8.89 -13.60 5.85
N PRO A 207 -7.73 -13.29 6.48
CA PRO A 207 -6.45 -13.93 6.17
C PRO A 207 -6.48 -15.46 6.14
N GLN A 208 -7.13 -16.08 7.13
CA GLN A 208 -7.23 -17.55 7.20
C GLN A 208 -8.09 -18.10 6.07
N LEU A 209 -9.22 -17.45 5.76
CA LEU A 209 -10.08 -17.85 4.65
C LEU A 209 -9.34 -17.75 3.31
N ILE A 210 -8.60 -16.67 3.10
CA ILE A 210 -7.80 -16.45 1.88
C ILE A 210 -6.72 -17.52 1.76
N SER A 211 -5.93 -17.74 2.82
CA SER A 211 -4.84 -18.71 2.80
C SER A 211 -5.36 -20.11 2.48
N ALA A 212 -6.46 -20.53 3.12
CA ALA A 212 -7.04 -21.84 2.89
C ALA A 212 -7.67 -22.00 1.50
N THR A 213 -8.47 -21.03 1.06
CA THR A 213 -9.13 -21.10 -0.26
C THR A 213 -8.14 -21.01 -1.40
N LEU A 214 -7.16 -20.11 -1.33
CA LEU A 214 -6.14 -20.01 -2.37
C LEU A 214 -5.28 -21.28 -2.39
N SER A 215 -4.96 -21.86 -1.23
CA SER A 215 -4.27 -23.16 -1.16
C SER A 215 -5.10 -24.27 -1.83
N ALA A 216 -6.40 -24.34 -1.56
CA ALA A 216 -7.29 -25.31 -2.21
C ALA A 216 -7.34 -25.12 -3.73
N VAL A 217 -7.43 -23.87 -4.22
CA VAL A 217 -7.36 -23.54 -5.64
C VAL A 217 -6.02 -23.96 -6.24
N LEU A 218 -4.91 -23.69 -5.55
CA LEU A 218 -3.58 -24.09 -5.97
C LEU A 218 -3.43 -25.62 -6.03
N HIS A 219 -3.98 -26.35 -5.07
CA HIS A 219 -3.96 -27.82 -5.04
C HIS A 219 -4.78 -28.46 -6.17
N ALA A 220 -5.87 -27.82 -6.59
CA ALA A 220 -6.68 -28.26 -7.73
C ALA A 220 -5.97 -28.08 -9.08
N HIS A 221 -4.87 -27.33 -9.14
CA HIS A 221 -4.10 -27.06 -10.35
C HIS A 221 -2.68 -27.65 -10.29
N LYS A 222 -2.17 -28.09 -11.45
CA LYS A 222 -0.79 -28.52 -11.65
C LYS A 222 0.15 -27.31 -11.71
N SER A 223 1.46 -27.54 -11.69
CA SER A 223 2.49 -26.49 -11.72
C SER A 223 2.48 -25.66 -13.00
N ASP A 224 2.00 -26.23 -14.11
CA ASP A 224 1.80 -25.55 -15.40
C ASP A 224 0.51 -24.69 -15.43
N GLY A 225 -0.27 -24.70 -14.36
CA GLY A 225 -1.56 -24.00 -14.26
C GLY A 225 -2.74 -24.76 -14.87
N THR A 226 -2.52 -25.93 -15.48
CA THR A 226 -3.61 -26.78 -15.95
C THR A 226 -4.31 -27.46 -14.79
N ARG A 227 -5.60 -27.75 -14.95
CA ARG A 227 -6.38 -28.42 -13.92
C ARG A 227 -5.87 -29.86 -13.71
N ARG A 228 -5.85 -30.31 -12.45
CA ARG A 228 -5.69 -31.75 -12.16
C ARG A 228 -6.97 -32.46 -12.56
N VAL A 229 -6.87 -33.40 -13.51
CA VAL A 229 -7.97 -34.33 -13.79
C VAL A 229 -8.15 -35.15 -12.52
N GLU A 230 -9.27 -34.98 -11.83
CA GLU A 230 -9.68 -35.88 -10.76
C GLU A 230 -9.80 -37.26 -11.40
N ARG A 231 -8.81 -38.13 -11.12
CA ARG A 231 -8.99 -39.53 -11.38
C ARG A 231 -10.03 -39.99 -10.38
N ASP A 232 -11.18 -40.36 -10.91
CA ASP A 232 -12.25 -41.00 -10.17
C ASP A 232 -11.77 -42.42 -9.82
N ASP A 233 -10.84 -42.51 -8.87
CA ASP A 233 -10.29 -43.78 -8.37
C ASP A 233 -11.27 -44.43 -7.37
N SER A 234 -12.52 -43.94 -7.31
CA SER A 234 -13.59 -44.57 -6.55
C SER A 234 -13.88 -45.96 -7.14
N PRO A 235 -13.69 -47.06 -6.39
CA PRO A 235 -14.00 -48.41 -6.86
C PRO A 235 -15.52 -48.64 -7.01
N TYR A 236 -16.34 -47.69 -6.57
CA TYR A 236 -17.79 -47.76 -6.73
C TYR A 236 -18.19 -47.13 -8.07
N PRO A 237 -18.83 -47.90 -8.99
CA PRO A 237 -19.45 -47.33 -10.17
C PRO A 237 -20.58 -46.40 -9.71
N ALA A 238 -20.28 -45.11 -9.63
CA ALA A 238 -21.27 -44.11 -9.26
C ALA A 238 -22.39 -44.12 -10.33
N PRO A 239 -23.67 -44.13 -9.92
CA PRO A 239 -24.79 -44.07 -10.85
C PRO A 239 -24.64 -42.84 -11.74
N THR A 240 -24.70 -43.09 -13.05
CA THR A 240 -24.22 -42.29 -14.18
C THR A 240 -24.89 -40.94 -14.42
N SER A 241 -25.59 -40.35 -13.45
CA SER A 241 -26.47 -39.20 -13.68
C SER A 241 -26.35 -38.04 -12.68
N ILE A 242 -25.48 -38.12 -11.66
CA ILE A 242 -25.18 -36.93 -10.86
C ILE A 242 -24.28 -36.04 -11.70
N HIS A 243 -24.88 -34.99 -12.29
CA HIS A 243 -24.27 -33.99 -13.15
C HIS A 243 -22.82 -33.71 -12.73
N ARG A 244 -21.87 -34.26 -13.50
CA ARG A 244 -20.49 -33.79 -13.51
C ARG A 244 -20.54 -32.37 -14.03
N TYR A 245 -20.70 -31.41 -13.13
CA TYR A 245 -20.54 -30.01 -13.45
C TYR A 245 -19.12 -29.87 -14.01
N PRO A 246 -18.94 -29.55 -15.31
CA PRO A 246 -17.61 -29.30 -15.83
C PRO A 246 -17.08 -28.12 -15.03
N ALA A 247 -16.06 -28.34 -14.18
CA ALA A 247 -15.47 -27.22 -13.47
C ALA A 247 -14.77 -26.34 -14.52
N THR A 248 -15.36 -25.15 -14.71
CA THR A 248 -15.13 -24.23 -15.84
C THR A 248 -13.96 -23.28 -15.63
N PHE A 249 -13.43 -23.15 -14.42
CA PHE A 249 -12.46 -22.11 -14.11
C PHE A 249 -11.05 -22.53 -14.51
N CYS A 250 -10.39 -21.71 -15.34
CA CYS A 250 -8.94 -21.74 -15.38
C CYS A 250 -8.36 -21.15 -14.08
N LEU A 251 -7.07 -21.38 -13.80
CA LEU A 251 -6.45 -20.88 -12.58
C LEU A 251 -6.59 -19.36 -12.43
N ALA A 252 -6.42 -18.60 -13.51
CA ALA A 252 -6.51 -17.15 -13.47
C ALA A 252 -7.93 -16.70 -13.07
N ASP A 253 -8.96 -17.25 -13.71
CA ASP A 253 -10.36 -16.94 -13.39
C ASP A 253 -10.74 -17.35 -11.97
N ALA A 254 -10.21 -18.49 -11.49
CA ALA A 254 -10.45 -18.96 -10.13
C ALA A 254 -9.86 -18.00 -9.08
N VAL A 255 -8.65 -17.49 -9.33
CA VAL A 255 -7.99 -16.51 -8.46
C VAL A 255 -8.71 -15.16 -8.55
N ASP A 256 -9.07 -14.71 -9.75
CA ASP A 256 -9.82 -13.47 -9.94
C ASP A 256 -11.17 -13.51 -9.22
N ALA A 257 -11.88 -14.63 -9.30
CA ALA A 257 -13.15 -14.82 -8.59
C ALA A 257 -13.01 -14.86 -7.06
N LEU A 258 -11.83 -15.22 -6.53
CA LEU A 258 -11.52 -15.10 -5.10
C LEU A 258 -11.11 -13.68 -4.71
N LEU A 259 -10.30 -13.00 -5.52
CA LEU A 259 -9.78 -11.67 -5.18
C LEU A 259 -10.82 -10.57 -5.40
N HIS A 260 -11.74 -10.73 -6.36
CA HIS A 260 -12.73 -9.72 -6.69
C HIS A 260 -13.66 -9.36 -5.50
N PRO A 261 -14.26 -10.32 -4.75
CA PRO A 261 -15.02 -10.00 -3.55
C PRO A 261 -14.21 -9.24 -2.49
N ILE A 262 -12.93 -9.55 -2.34
CA ILE A 262 -12.04 -8.85 -1.39
C ILE A 262 -11.88 -7.39 -1.81
N GLN A 263 -11.66 -7.13 -3.10
CA GLN A 263 -11.56 -5.78 -3.62
C GLN A 263 -12.85 -4.99 -3.35
N VAL A 264 -13.98 -5.51 -3.82
CA VAL A 264 -15.26 -4.80 -3.86
C VAL A 264 -15.87 -4.61 -2.47
N TYR A 265 -15.79 -5.63 -1.62
CA TYR A 265 -16.49 -5.61 -0.33
C TYR A 265 -15.61 -5.23 0.85
N ILE A 266 -14.28 -5.24 0.70
CA ILE A 266 -13.36 -4.95 1.81
C ILE A 266 -12.48 -3.75 1.48
N VAL A 267 -11.66 -3.84 0.43
CA VAL A 267 -10.64 -2.82 0.14
C VAL A 267 -11.27 -1.49 -0.28
N ASP A 268 -12.14 -1.50 -1.29
CA ASP A 268 -12.76 -0.28 -1.82
C ASP A 268 -13.62 0.45 -0.78
N PRO A 269 -14.49 -0.22 0.01
CA PRO A 269 -15.28 0.44 1.04
C PRO A 269 -14.42 1.03 2.16
N ILE A 270 -13.36 0.33 2.57
CA ILE A 270 -12.44 0.85 3.60
C ILE A 270 -11.77 2.13 3.11
N LEU A 271 -11.21 2.11 1.89
CA LEU A 271 -10.54 3.28 1.31
C LEU A 271 -11.50 4.46 1.16
N SER A 272 -12.71 4.21 0.67
CA SER A 272 -13.75 5.23 0.48
C SER A 272 -14.28 5.79 1.81
N ALA A 273 -14.18 5.03 2.90
CA ALA A 273 -14.63 5.45 4.23
C ALA A 273 -13.62 6.29 5.00
N ILE A 274 -12.33 6.31 4.63
CA ILE A 274 -11.28 7.03 5.38
C ILE A 274 -11.61 8.53 5.53
N SER A 275 -11.97 9.19 4.43
CA SER A 275 -12.31 10.62 4.43
C SER A 275 -13.55 10.96 5.29
N PRO A 276 -14.71 10.31 5.09
CA PRO A 276 -15.89 10.60 5.91
C PRO A 276 -15.69 10.23 7.39
N LEU A 277 -14.94 9.18 7.71
CA LEU A 277 -14.61 8.82 9.09
C LEU A 277 -13.73 9.86 9.78
N ALA A 278 -12.70 10.38 9.09
CA ALA A 278 -11.86 11.45 9.61
C ALA A 278 -12.67 12.72 9.90
N HIS A 279 -13.63 13.05 9.03
CA HIS A 279 -14.55 14.17 9.23
C HIS A 279 -15.48 13.95 10.44
N ALA A 280 -16.12 12.79 10.53
CA ALA A 280 -17.00 12.46 11.64
C ALA A 280 -16.26 12.51 13.00
N ARG A 281 -15.04 11.96 13.03
CA ARG A 281 -14.17 11.94 14.21
C ARG A 281 -13.73 13.35 14.62
N SER A 282 -13.20 14.13 13.69
CA SER A 282 -12.76 15.50 13.97
C SER A 282 -13.92 16.38 14.42
N ARG A 283 -15.11 16.22 13.84
CA ARG A 283 -16.31 16.94 14.26
C ARG A 283 -16.66 16.60 15.70
N ARG A 284 -16.66 15.32 16.07
CA ARG A 284 -16.94 14.88 17.44
C ARG A 284 -15.96 15.43 18.47
N LEU A 285 -14.67 15.50 18.15
CA LEU A 285 -13.64 16.02 19.06
C LEU A 285 -13.83 17.51 19.41
N LEU A 286 -14.55 18.25 18.58
CA LEU A 286 -14.75 19.69 18.73
C LEU A 286 -16.16 20.06 19.21
N VAL A 287 -17.05 19.08 19.30
CA VAL A 287 -18.37 19.21 19.92
C VAL A 287 -18.21 19.28 21.44
N SER A 288 -18.99 20.13 22.11
CA SER A 288 -18.88 20.31 23.57
C SER A 288 -19.15 18.99 24.31
N LYS A 289 -18.58 18.80 25.51
CA LYS A 289 -18.82 17.58 26.31
C LYS A 289 -20.32 17.27 26.51
N ASN A 290 -21.15 18.31 26.59
CA ASN A 290 -22.59 18.19 26.80
C ASN A 290 -23.33 17.70 25.54
N GLU A 291 -22.84 18.05 24.35
CA GLU A 291 -23.39 17.57 23.08
C GLU A 291 -22.78 16.22 22.68
N ALA A 292 -21.57 15.91 23.14
CA ALA A 292 -20.87 14.67 22.83
C ALA A 292 -21.57 13.41 23.38
N SER A 293 -22.35 13.53 24.45
CA SER A 293 -23.18 12.45 25.00
C SER A 293 -24.41 12.13 24.15
N SER A 294 -24.85 13.08 23.32
CA SER A 294 -25.98 12.90 22.39
C SER A 294 -25.55 12.32 21.04
N LEU A 295 -24.26 12.35 20.72
CA LEU A 295 -23.72 11.83 19.47
C LEU A 295 -23.58 10.30 19.55
N PRO A 296 -23.89 9.58 18.45
CA PRO A 296 -23.74 8.12 18.37
C PRO A 296 -22.29 7.69 18.65
N THR A 297 -22.05 6.40 18.86
CA THR A 297 -20.74 5.78 19.20
C THR A 297 -19.55 6.36 18.43
N ALA A 298 -18.38 6.41 19.07
CA ALA A 298 -17.19 7.05 18.49
C ALA A 298 -16.84 6.43 17.13
N PRO A 299 -16.72 7.24 16.05
CA PRO A 299 -16.32 6.71 14.76
C PRO A 299 -14.94 6.08 14.86
N ILE A 300 -14.73 5.01 14.10
CA ILE A 300 -13.45 4.30 14.06
C ILE A 300 -12.35 5.28 13.60
N PRO A 301 -11.18 5.30 14.26
CA PRO A 301 -10.03 6.02 13.73
C PRO A 301 -9.68 5.49 12.34
N PRO A 302 -9.52 6.33 11.30
CA PRO A 302 -9.08 5.85 9.99
C PRO A 302 -7.79 5.04 10.04
N ALA A 303 -6.86 5.41 10.93
CA ALA A 303 -5.62 4.68 11.17
C ALA A 303 -5.82 3.24 11.69
N ALA A 304 -6.93 2.94 12.37
CA ALA A 304 -7.23 1.59 12.87
C ALA A 304 -7.63 0.62 11.76
N LEU A 305 -7.98 1.12 10.57
CA LEU A 305 -8.29 0.30 9.39
C LEU A 305 -7.00 -0.20 8.71
N LEU A 306 -5.89 0.52 8.87
CA LEU A 306 -4.62 0.22 8.20
C LEU A 306 -3.98 -1.11 8.64
N PRO A 307 -3.94 -1.47 9.94
CA PRO A 307 -3.46 -2.78 10.35
C PRO A 307 -4.23 -3.93 9.70
N ALA A 308 -5.56 -3.81 9.59
CA ALA A 308 -6.37 -4.85 8.98
C ALA A 308 -6.08 -5.04 7.48
N LEU A 309 -5.91 -3.92 6.74
CA LEU A 309 -5.44 -3.97 5.34
C LEU A 309 -4.03 -4.56 5.23
N ASN A 310 -3.13 -4.21 6.14
CA ASN A 310 -1.77 -4.75 6.14
C ASN A 310 -1.76 -6.26 6.42
N THR A 311 -2.56 -6.75 7.38
CA THR A 311 -2.65 -8.19 7.65
C THR A 311 -3.24 -8.95 6.47
N LEU A 312 -4.22 -8.37 5.78
CA LEU A 312 -4.76 -8.91 4.52
C LEU A 312 -3.67 -9.05 3.46
N LEU A 313 -2.86 -8.01 3.24
CA LEU A 313 -1.75 -8.02 2.27
C LEU A 313 -0.68 -9.05 2.65
N HIS A 314 -0.32 -9.16 3.93
CA HIS A 314 0.60 -10.18 4.42
C HIS A 314 0.06 -11.60 4.24
N ALA A 315 -1.25 -11.81 4.36
CA ALA A 315 -1.85 -13.11 4.09
C ALA A 315 -1.68 -13.51 2.62
N LEU A 316 -1.91 -12.56 1.70
CA LEU A 316 -1.70 -12.75 0.26
C LEU A 316 -0.23 -13.03 -0.07
N ASP A 317 0.70 -12.25 0.51
CA ASP A 317 2.14 -12.51 0.38
C ASP A 317 2.54 -13.86 0.98
N GLY A 318 1.92 -14.27 2.08
CA GLY A 318 2.14 -15.56 2.71
C GLY A 318 1.86 -16.72 1.75
N VAL A 319 0.80 -16.61 0.94
CA VAL A 319 0.51 -17.64 -0.08
C VAL A 319 1.52 -17.61 -1.23
N ILE A 320 2.00 -16.42 -1.63
CA ILE A 320 3.10 -16.27 -2.59
C ILE A 320 4.43 -16.80 -1.99
N ASN A 321 4.64 -16.77 -0.69
CA ASN A 321 5.88 -17.29 -0.11
C ASN A 321 5.82 -18.80 0.15
N ALA A 322 4.62 -19.35 0.38
CA ALA A 322 4.43 -20.77 0.68
C ALA A 322 4.50 -21.68 -0.55
N SER A 323 4.23 -21.17 -1.76
CA SER A 323 4.27 -21.98 -2.98
C SER A 323 5.67 -22.00 -3.62
N LYS A 324 6.00 -23.09 -4.31
CA LYS A 324 7.30 -23.27 -4.97
C LYS A 324 7.52 -22.17 -6.02
N ALA A 325 8.57 -21.37 -5.81
CA ALA A 325 9.01 -20.34 -6.75
C ALA A 325 9.27 -20.91 -8.16
N GLY A 326 9.04 -20.10 -9.19
CA GLY A 326 9.32 -20.44 -10.59
C GLY A 326 8.28 -21.32 -11.30
N THR A 327 7.14 -21.62 -10.67
CA THR A 327 6.04 -22.32 -11.36
C THR A 327 5.11 -21.34 -12.08
N LYS A 328 4.60 -21.70 -13.27
CA LYS A 328 3.63 -20.88 -14.01
C LYS A 328 2.37 -20.61 -13.18
N ARG A 329 1.92 -21.62 -12.43
CA ARG A 329 0.82 -21.48 -11.46
C ARG A 329 1.07 -20.34 -10.47
N MET A 330 2.29 -20.25 -9.95
CA MET A 330 2.65 -19.21 -9.00
C MET A 330 2.71 -17.83 -9.64
N GLN A 331 3.28 -17.75 -10.84
CA GLN A 331 3.35 -16.51 -11.60
C GLN A 331 1.95 -15.92 -11.81
N VAL A 332 0.98 -16.74 -12.21
CA VAL A 332 -0.42 -16.31 -12.37
C VAL A 332 -1.00 -15.75 -11.05
N VAL A 333 -0.79 -16.44 -9.93
CA VAL A 333 -1.26 -15.96 -8.62
C VAL A 333 -0.61 -14.64 -8.24
N GLN A 334 0.71 -14.53 -8.42
CA GLN A 334 1.45 -13.31 -8.14
C GLN A 334 0.99 -12.13 -9.00
N GLU A 335 0.77 -12.36 -10.31
CA GLU A 335 0.24 -11.35 -11.23
C GLU A 335 -1.15 -10.87 -10.81
N ARG A 336 -2.05 -11.78 -10.38
CA ARG A 336 -3.39 -11.40 -9.93
C ARG A 336 -3.40 -10.67 -8.59
N ILE A 337 -2.54 -11.08 -7.64
CA ILE A 337 -2.36 -10.35 -6.38
C ILE A 337 -1.77 -8.96 -6.63
N HIS A 338 -0.83 -8.84 -7.59
CA HIS A 338 -0.29 -7.55 -7.99
C HIS A 338 -1.38 -6.66 -8.64
N ALA A 339 -2.22 -7.20 -9.52
CA ALA A 339 -3.34 -6.46 -10.10
C ALA A 339 -4.34 -5.95 -9.03
N LEU A 340 -4.63 -6.76 -8.00
CA LEU A 340 -5.43 -6.34 -6.85
C LEU A 340 -4.80 -5.14 -6.14
N ARG A 341 -3.48 -5.18 -5.90
CA ARG A 341 -2.73 -4.07 -5.29
C ARG A 341 -2.77 -2.81 -6.15
N GLU A 342 -2.62 -2.93 -7.46
CA GLU A 342 -2.73 -1.80 -8.39
C GLU A 342 -4.13 -1.18 -8.37
N CYS A 343 -5.19 -1.99 -8.36
CA CYS A 343 -6.57 -1.52 -8.20
C CYS A 343 -6.77 -0.77 -6.88
N ALA A 344 -6.27 -1.31 -5.77
CA ALA A 344 -6.34 -0.68 -4.46
C ALA A 344 -5.56 0.63 -4.38
N ALA A 345 -4.35 0.67 -4.94
CA ALA A 345 -3.54 1.88 -5.05
C ALA A 345 -4.22 2.96 -5.91
N LEU A 346 -4.82 2.55 -7.02
CA LEU A 346 -5.59 3.44 -7.90
C LEU A 346 -6.80 4.03 -7.15
N GLN A 347 -7.52 3.20 -6.39
CA GLN A 347 -8.66 3.66 -5.59
C GLN A 347 -8.22 4.63 -4.49
N ALA A 348 -7.14 4.34 -3.77
CA ALA A 348 -6.58 5.25 -2.76
C ALA A 348 -6.15 6.60 -3.37
N THR A 349 -5.55 6.56 -4.57
CA THR A 349 -5.15 7.76 -5.32
C THR A 349 -6.37 8.59 -5.76
N ARG A 350 -7.45 7.94 -6.21
CA ARG A 350 -8.71 8.62 -6.57
C ARG A 350 -9.37 9.28 -5.36
N GLU A 351 -9.41 8.61 -4.22
CA GLU A 351 -9.94 9.20 -2.97
C GLU A 351 -9.08 10.37 -2.49
N LEU A 352 -7.75 10.29 -2.65
CA LEU A 352 -6.84 11.38 -2.35
C LEU A 352 -7.08 12.59 -3.27
N LEU A 353 -7.18 12.38 -4.59
CA LEU A 353 -7.53 13.44 -5.55
C LEU A 353 -8.91 14.05 -5.24
N ARG A 354 -9.91 13.22 -4.93
CA ARG A 354 -11.23 13.67 -4.51
C ARG A 354 -11.12 14.58 -3.29
N LEU A 355 -10.43 14.16 -2.24
CA LEU A 355 -10.23 14.95 -1.02
C LEU A 355 -9.53 16.30 -1.27
N LEU A 356 -8.49 16.30 -2.11
CA LEU A 356 -7.71 17.49 -2.44
C LEU A 356 -8.52 18.49 -3.30
N ASN A 357 -9.31 17.99 -4.26
CA ASN A 357 -10.16 18.82 -5.11
C ASN A 357 -11.29 19.49 -4.31
N HIS A 358 -11.93 18.79 -3.37
CA HIS A 358 -12.99 19.35 -2.52
C HIS A 358 -12.48 20.45 -1.58
N SER A 359 -11.18 20.43 -1.24
CA SER A 359 -10.60 21.42 -0.34
C SER A 359 -10.39 22.78 -1.00
N SER A 360 -10.33 22.82 -2.34
CA SER A 360 -10.10 24.06 -3.09
C SER A 360 -11.29 25.04 -2.98
N SER A 361 -12.51 24.53 -2.88
CA SER A 361 -13.72 25.36 -2.82
C SER A 361 -13.98 25.97 -1.44
N GLN A 362 -13.49 25.35 -0.37
CA GLN A 362 -13.79 25.77 1.01
C GLN A 362 -12.84 26.84 1.56
N HIS A 363 -11.73 27.15 0.88
CA HIS A 363 -10.69 28.01 1.46
C HIS A 363 -11.11 29.49 1.58
N ASN A 364 -12.13 29.94 0.84
CA ASN A 364 -12.60 31.32 0.89
C ASN A 364 -13.48 31.63 2.11
N GLU A 365 -14.04 30.62 2.77
CA GLU A 365 -14.82 30.82 3.99
C GLU A 365 -13.88 30.93 5.20
N GLY A 366 -13.54 32.17 5.56
CA GLY A 366 -12.97 32.62 6.83
C GLY A 366 -12.15 31.58 7.62
N ILE A 367 -10.81 31.63 7.47
CA ILE A 367 -9.78 30.80 8.14
C ILE A 367 -9.97 30.66 9.68
N ARG A 368 -10.78 31.54 10.29
CA ARG A 368 -10.98 31.62 11.74
C ARG A 368 -12.20 30.85 12.26
N SER A 369 -13.06 30.26 11.42
CA SER A 369 -14.22 29.52 11.94
C SER A 369 -13.81 28.19 12.59
N PRO A 370 -14.42 27.79 13.72
CA PRO A 370 -14.19 26.47 14.32
C PRO A 370 -14.43 25.32 13.33
N ALA A 371 -15.45 25.44 12.48
CA ALA A 371 -15.79 24.47 11.45
C ALA A 371 -14.66 24.31 10.40
N ALA A 372 -14.07 25.42 9.93
CA ALA A 372 -12.92 25.36 9.01
C ALA A 372 -11.71 24.65 9.64
N ARG A 373 -11.48 24.86 10.95
CA ARG A 373 -10.43 24.13 11.68
C ARG A 373 -10.73 22.63 11.80
N VAL A 374 -11.99 22.24 12.04
CA VAL A 374 -12.42 20.83 12.01
C VAL A 374 -12.09 20.21 10.65
N ALA A 375 -12.52 20.86 9.57
CA ALA A 375 -12.35 20.37 8.21
C ALA A 375 -10.87 20.21 7.85
N ARG A 376 -10.02 21.16 8.26
CA ARG A 376 -8.56 21.06 8.07
C ARG A 376 -7.93 19.90 8.84
N LEU A 377 -8.33 19.65 10.08
CA LEU A 377 -7.82 18.52 10.86
C LEU A 377 -8.28 17.18 10.27
N ALA A 378 -9.56 17.07 9.91
CA ALA A 378 -10.12 15.90 9.24
C ALA A 378 -9.40 15.60 7.92
N ARG A 379 -9.15 16.64 7.12
CA ARG A 379 -8.39 16.52 5.87
C ARG A 379 -7.00 15.97 6.11
N LYS A 380 -6.25 16.51 7.08
CA LYS A 380 -4.90 16.05 7.40
C LYS A 380 -4.87 14.58 7.82
N GLU A 381 -5.80 14.18 8.69
CA GLU A 381 -5.94 12.78 9.13
C GLU A 381 -6.28 11.86 7.95
N ALA A 382 -7.21 12.27 7.07
CA ALA A 382 -7.59 11.51 5.90
C ALA A 382 -6.45 11.40 4.87
N ILE A 383 -5.72 12.49 4.58
CA ILE A 383 -4.54 12.48 3.70
C ILE A 383 -3.49 11.52 4.26
N HIS A 384 -3.16 11.64 5.54
CA HIS A 384 -2.16 10.76 6.16
C HIS A 384 -2.57 9.28 6.06
N ALA A 385 -3.83 8.95 6.36
CA ALA A 385 -4.32 7.58 6.30
C ALA A 385 -4.35 7.04 4.85
N LEU A 386 -4.79 7.84 3.87
CA LEU A 386 -4.79 7.46 2.45
C LEU A 386 -3.37 7.30 1.90
N CYS A 387 -2.44 8.21 2.23
CA CYS A 387 -1.04 8.08 1.84
C CYS A 387 -0.41 6.82 2.44
N THR A 388 -0.70 6.53 3.71
CA THR A 388 -0.22 5.29 4.35
C THR A 388 -0.81 4.06 3.66
N ALA A 389 -2.12 4.04 3.39
CA ALA A 389 -2.77 2.95 2.67
C ALA A 389 -2.17 2.77 1.26
N LEU A 390 -1.95 3.85 0.52
CA LEU A 390 -1.33 3.81 -0.80
C LEU A 390 0.08 3.22 -0.74
N THR A 391 0.90 3.62 0.23
CA THR A 391 2.24 3.03 0.48
C THR A 391 2.17 1.52 0.77
N LEU A 392 1.13 1.04 1.45
CA LEU A 392 0.93 -0.40 1.68
C LEU A 392 0.67 -1.16 0.37
N PHE A 393 -0.09 -0.57 -0.56
CA PHE A 393 -0.41 -1.21 -1.84
C PHE A 393 0.68 -1.05 -2.90
N LEU A 394 1.58 -0.07 -2.75
CA LEU A 394 2.74 0.10 -3.62
C LEU A 394 3.79 -0.99 -3.36
N ALA A 395 3.76 -2.00 -4.22
CA ALA A 395 4.72 -3.10 -4.26
C ALA A 395 5.55 -3.05 -5.57
N PRO A 396 6.81 -3.51 -5.55
CA PRO A 396 7.60 -3.63 -6.77
C PRO A 396 6.94 -4.60 -7.75
N SER A 397 6.82 -4.18 -9.01
CA SER A 397 6.24 -4.99 -10.08
C SER A 397 7.04 -6.28 -10.29
N PRO A 398 6.37 -7.45 -10.46
CA PRO A 398 7.07 -8.63 -10.94
C PRO A 398 7.66 -8.34 -12.33
N GLN A 399 8.93 -8.73 -12.54
CA GLN A 399 9.80 -8.35 -13.66
C GLN A 399 9.21 -8.52 -15.07
N HIS A 400 8.08 -9.21 -15.22
CA HIS A 400 7.43 -9.52 -16.50
C HIS A 400 6.10 -8.78 -16.73
N SER A 401 5.65 -7.92 -15.81
CA SER A 401 4.30 -7.32 -15.83
C SER A 401 4.26 -5.79 -16.03
N SER A 402 5.37 -5.18 -16.44
CA SER A 402 5.56 -3.72 -16.47
C SER A 402 4.62 -2.92 -17.41
N HIS A 403 3.72 -3.59 -18.13
CA HIS A 403 2.81 -2.99 -19.10
C HIS A 403 1.34 -3.33 -18.82
N SER A 404 0.96 -3.49 -17.55
CA SER A 404 -0.45 -3.60 -17.20
C SER A 404 -1.16 -2.25 -17.45
N VAL A 405 -2.35 -2.28 -18.03
CA VAL A 405 -3.19 -1.08 -18.22
C VAL A 405 -3.46 -0.38 -16.88
N LEU A 406 -3.58 -1.16 -15.79
CA LEU A 406 -3.75 -0.63 -14.45
C LEU A 406 -2.51 0.13 -13.96
N HIS A 407 -1.32 -0.37 -14.28
CA HIS A 407 -0.06 0.28 -13.97
C HIS A 407 0.07 1.65 -14.65
N GLU A 408 -0.28 1.71 -15.93
CA GLU A 408 -0.29 2.97 -16.71
C GLU A 408 -1.33 3.96 -16.16
N GLN A 409 -2.52 3.48 -15.79
CA GLN A 409 -3.54 4.31 -15.15
C GLN A 409 -3.08 4.84 -13.78
N LEU A 410 -2.43 4.00 -12.97
CA LEU A 410 -1.88 4.40 -11.68
C LEU A 410 -0.76 5.44 -11.87
N ARG A 411 0.13 5.23 -12.84
CA ARG A 411 1.17 6.18 -13.23
C ARG A 411 0.57 7.53 -13.64
N ALA A 412 -0.42 7.53 -14.52
CA ALA A 412 -1.06 8.75 -15.01
C ALA A 412 -1.77 9.51 -13.88
N THR A 413 -2.49 8.79 -13.00
CA THR A 413 -3.20 9.41 -11.86
C THR A 413 -2.25 9.96 -10.79
N LEU A 414 -1.13 9.28 -10.50
CA LEU A 414 -0.09 9.79 -9.61
C LEU A 414 0.64 10.99 -10.21
N SER A 415 0.91 10.99 -11.52
CA SER A 415 1.51 12.12 -12.23
C SER A 415 0.58 13.33 -12.18
N GLN A 416 -0.72 13.13 -12.43
CA GLN A 416 -1.72 14.18 -12.28
C GLN A 416 -1.73 14.73 -10.84
N LEU A 417 -1.69 13.87 -9.83
CA LEU A 417 -1.63 14.27 -8.42
C LEU A 417 -0.39 15.12 -8.12
N ALA A 418 0.79 14.71 -8.62
CA ALA A 418 2.03 15.46 -8.45
C ALA A 418 1.97 16.84 -9.13
N LEU A 419 1.57 16.89 -10.40
CA LEU A 419 1.50 18.14 -11.18
C LEU A 419 0.47 19.12 -10.62
N THR A 420 -0.69 18.63 -10.18
CA THR A 420 -1.79 19.49 -9.73
C THR A 420 -1.59 20.08 -8.34
N HIS A 421 -0.96 19.32 -7.43
CA HIS A 421 -0.92 19.65 -6.01
C HIS A 421 0.49 19.86 -5.43
N LEU A 422 1.54 19.35 -6.07
CA LEU A 422 2.93 19.48 -5.60
C LEU A 422 3.80 20.39 -6.49
N SER A 423 3.30 20.84 -7.64
CA SER A 423 4.06 21.77 -8.49
C SER A 423 4.42 23.04 -7.69
N LEU A 424 5.72 23.12 -7.35
CA LEU A 424 6.35 24.24 -6.65
C LEU A 424 6.37 25.50 -7.52
N GLU A 425 6.25 25.33 -8.84
CA GLU A 425 6.36 26.39 -9.84
C GLU A 425 5.01 27.02 -10.18
N GLY A 426 4.08 27.06 -9.23
CA GLY A 426 2.86 27.83 -9.38
C GLY A 426 3.19 29.32 -9.57
N ARG A 427 3.49 29.73 -10.81
CA ARG A 427 3.21 31.09 -11.29
C ARG A 427 1.79 31.35 -10.85
N GLU A 428 1.63 32.35 -10.00
CA GLU A 428 0.32 32.84 -9.61
C GLU A 428 -0.34 33.40 -10.87
N GLU A 429 -0.95 32.53 -11.68
CA GLU A 429 -1.87 32.98 -12.72
C GLU A 429 -2.96 33.77 -12.00
N GLU A 430 -3.04 35.04 -12.37
CA GLU A 430 -3.62 36.15 -11.64
C GLU A 430 -4.92 35.78 -10.91
N GLY A 431 -4.85 35.70 -9.58
CA GLY A 431 -6.01 35.86 -8.69
C GLY A 431 -6.61 34.60 -8.06
N LYS A 432 -6.26 33.37 -8.48
CA LYS A 432 -6.75 32.14 -7.81
C LYS A 432 -5.64 31.45 -7.04
N ARG A 433 -5.47 31.82 -5.76
CA ARG A 433 -4.60 31.08 -4.84
C ARG A 433 -5.14 29.66 -4.65
N LYS A 434 -4.57 28.68 -5.35
CA LYS A 434 -4.83 27.26 -5.06
C LYS A 434 -4.52 27.00 -3.59
N ALA A 435 -5.39 26.23 -2.93
CA ALA A 435 -5.20 25.85 -1.54
C ALA A 435 -3.88 25.08 -1.39
N ARG A 436 -2.86 25.76 -0.84
CA ARG A 436 -1.56 25.14 -0.61
C ARG A 436 -1.72 24.01 0.40
N LEU A 437 -1.12 22.87 0.09
CA LEU A 437 -0.90 21.81 1.08
C LEU A 437 -0.09 22.40 2.23
N SER A 438 -0.39 21.98 3.45
CA SER A 438 0.53 22.20 4.56
C SER A 438 1.78 21.33 4.38
N GLU A 439 2.89 21.73 4.99
CA GLU A 439 4.17 21.03 4.95
C GLU A 439 4.02 19.52 5.25
N VAL A 440 3.28 19.17 6.30
CA VAL A 440 3.01 17.76 6.67
C VAL A 440 2.23 17.00 5.59
N GLU A 441 1.27 17.65 4.93
CA GLU A 441 0.49 17.02 3.85
C GLU A 441 1.37 16.83 2.60
N GLN A 442 2.24 17.82 2.31
CA GLN A 442 3.20 17.76 1.24
C GLN A 442 4.22 16.63 1.46
N ASP A 443 4.80 16.52 2.65
CA ASP A 443 5.75 15.47 3.02
C ASP A 443 5.13 14.06 2.91
N ALA A 444 3.88 13.90 3.38
CA ALA A 444 3.17 12.64 3.25
C ALA A 444 2.95 12.23 1.78
N MET A 445 2.65 13.20 0.90
CA MET A 445 2.48 12.96 -0.53
C MET A 445 3.83 12.69 -1.22
N LEU A 446 4.89 13.41 -0.86
CA LEU A 446 6.24 13.17 -1.38
C LEU A 446 6.73 11.78 -1.00
N SER A 447 6.50 11.32 0.23
CA SER A 447 6.85 9.96 0.67
C SER A 447 6.16 8.88 -0.18
N VAL A 448 4.90 9.08 -0.54
CA VAL A 448 4.17 8.18 -1.46
C VAL A 448 4.80 8.17 -2.85
N LEU A 449 5.16 9.34 -3.37
CA LEU A 449 5.79 9.44 -4.69
C LEU A 449 7.16 8.80 -4.70
N GLU A 450 8.00 9.05 -3.70
CA GLU A 450 9.28 8.36 -3.52
C GLU A 450 9.08 6.84 -3.49
N ARG A 451 8.08 6.35 -2.74
CA ARG A 451 7.73 4.93 -2.72
C ARG A 451 7.33 4.43 -4.11
N ALA A 452 6.45 5.13 -4.81
CA ALA A 452 6.00 4.77 -6.15
C ALA A 452 7.18 4.70 -7.13
N TRP A 453 8.13 5.61 -7.02
CA TRP A 453 9.38 5.59 -7.78
C TRP A 453 10.20 4.33 -7.50
N THR A 454 10.34 3.94 -6.22
CA THR A 454 11.03 2.67 -5.88
C THR A 454 10.33 1.43 -6.45
N CYS A 455 9.03 1.51 -6.70
CA CYS A 455 8.25 0.46 -7.35
C CYS A 455 8.30 0.50 -8.89
N GLY A 456 9.06 1.43 -9.49
CA GLY A 456 9.23 1.56 -10.93
C GLY A 456 8.22 2.51 -11.61
N ILE A 457 7.33 3.14 -10.85
CA ILE A 457 6.37 4.12 -11.36
C ILE A 457 7.09 5.46 -11.47
N ARG A 458 7.55 5.81 -12.68
CA ARG A 458 8.11 7.15 -12.95
C ARG A 458 6.99 8.09 -13.38
N TRP A 459 6.89 9.26 -12.79
CA TRP A 459 6.04 10.32 -13.34
C TRP A 459 6.73 10.97 -14.54
N ASP A 460 5.93 11.42 -15.50
CA ASP A 460 6.43 12.21 -16.62
C ASP A 460 6.48 13.67 -16.17
N ASP A 461 7.65 14.30 -16.30
CA ASP A 461 7.87 15.68 -15.89
C ASP A 461 7.18 16.67 -16.87
N GLY A 462 6.56 16.16 -17.95
CA GLY A 462 5.86 16.94 -18.96
C GLY A 462 6.78 17.58 -20.00
N GLU A 463 8.10 17.43 -19.87
CA GLU A 463 9.08 18.06 -20.76
C GLU A 463 9.41 17.20 -22.02
N GLY A 464 8.92 15.97 -22.12
CA GLY A 464 9.45 14.97 -23.08
C GLY A 464 8.76 14.81 -24.44
N GLU A 465 7.48 15.16 -24.62
CA GLU A 465 6.73 14.70 -25.81
C GLU A 465 6.47 15.73 -26.91
N MET A 466 6.80 17.02 -26.74
CA MET A 466 6.59 18.01 -27.82
C MET A 466 7.57 17.88 -29.01
N GLY A 467 8.58 17.01 -28.94
CA GLY A 467 9.68 16.98 -29.93
C GLY A 467 9.64 15.91 -31.04
N SER A 468 8.90 14.80 -30.90
CA SER A 468 9.15 13.59 -31.73
C SER A 468 7.93 13.04 -32.50
N SER A 469 6.82 13.77 -32.58
CA SER A 469 5.63 13.35 -33.37
C SER A 469 5.60 13.89 -34.80
N LYS A 470 6.68 14.53 -35.28
CA LYS A 470 6.83 14.90 -36.70
C LYS A 470 7.63 13.84 -37.44
N ALA A 471 7.03 13.30 -38.52
CA ALA A 471 7.61 12.41 -39.53
C ALA A 471 7.45 10.89 -39.32
N ARG A 472 6.21 10.41 -39.44
CA ARG A 472 5.90 9.19 -40.22
C ARG A 472 4.46 9.23 -40.75
N VAL A 473 4.16 10.26 -41.54
CA VAL A 473 3.11 10.13 -42.56
C VAL A 473 3.82 9.57 -43.78
N GLY A 474 3.81 8.25 -43.92
CA GLY A 474 4.16 7.60 -45.18
C GLY A 474 3.01 7.82 -46.15
N SER A 475 3.30 8.50 -47.26
CA SER A 475 2.45 8.43 -48.45
C SER A 475 2.33 6.98 -48.90
N CYS A 476 1.10 6.48 -48.98
CA CYS A 476 0.72 5.47 -49.96
C CYS A 476 0.33 6.18 -51.25
#